data_AF-A0A1E1W4K4-F1
#
_entry.id   AF-A0A1E1W4K4-F1
#
_cell.length_a   1.000
_cell.length_b   1.000
_cell.length_c   1.000
_cell.angle_alpha   90.00
_cell.angle_beta   90.00
_cell.angle_gamma   90.00
#
_symmetry.space_group_name_H-M   'P 1'
#
loop_
_entity.id
_entity.type
_entity.pdbx_description
1 polymer ?
#
loop_
_entity_poly.entity_id
_entity_poly.type
_entity_poly.pdbx_seq_one_letter_code
_entity_poly.pdbx_strand_id
1 'polypeptide(L)'
;WRRMLAALGDPNLLREPHAHQHLYNYLIHLNQTLLKISANQTLNGNTEIHVPFNLVAGWCLEAEALPQSHRAGKLLALRLLCESTQAQGPGAPSSCNNRLHLAHLHLYQRALHHGLTGEDRSVVDVLVEHAAPRYLWLAPEGYSLLLLDFVHASTVVLNSADMGPSCPRTAAVTFLGSLLALPDGLMNAPMLQPYPHQYNTVSCPDLKE
;
A
#
# COMPACT_ATOMS: atom_id res chain seq x y z
N TRP A 1 16.49 17.05 0.28
CA TRP A 1 16.10 15.66 -0.06
C TRP A 1 15.72 15.47 -1.53
N ARG A 2 14.80 16.22 -2.15
CA ARG A 2 14.37 15.95 -3.55
C ARG A 2 15.52 15.85 -4.56
N ARG A 3 16.49 16.77 -4.50
CA ARG A 3 17.72 16.74 -5.32
C ARG A 3 18.65 15.57 -4.96
N MET A 4 18.70 15.16 -3.70
CA MET A 4 19.50 14.01 -3.26
C MET A 4 18.89 12.69 -3.73
N LEU A 5 17.57 12.55 -3.59
CA LEU A 5 16.84 11.37 -4.07
C LEU A 5 16.88 11.28 -5.60
N ALA A 6 16.72 12.40 -6.30
CA ALA A 6 16.91 12.42 -7.76
C ALA A 6 18.34 12.04 -8.19
N ALA A 7 19.35 12.32 -7.36
CA ALA A 7 20.74 11.96 -7.65
C ALA A 7 21.06 10.47 -7.46
N LEU A 8 20.21 9.71 -6.76
CA LEU A 8 20.36 8.26 -6.63
C LEU A 8 20.13 7.52 -7.96
N GLY A 9 19.45 8.16 -8.93
CA GLY A 9 19.00 7.51 -10.14
C GLY A 9 17.82 6.56 -9.87
N ASP A 10 17.41 5.83 -10.89
CA ASP A 10 16.34 4.84 -10.78
C ASP A 10 16.85 3.57 -10.07
N PRO A 11 16.31 3.22 -8.87
CA PRO A 11 16.71 2.02 -8.13
C PRO A 11 16.47 0.73 -8.93
N ASN A 12 15.51 0.72 -9.85
CA ASN A 12 15.15 -0.47 -10.64
C ASN A 12 16.23 -0.84 -11.67
N LEU A 13 17.18 0.06 -11.97
CA LEU A 13 18.31 -0.19 -12.87
C LEU A 13 19.47 -0.95 -12.20
N LEU A 14 19.37 -1.22 -10.89
CA LEU A 14 20.38 -1.98 -10.16
C LEU A 14 20.43 -3.44 -10.65
N ARG A 15 21.58 -3.82 -11.21
CA ARG A 15 21.81 -5.18 -11.73
C ARG A 15 21.82 -6.24 -10.62
N GLU A 16 22.38 -5.91 -9.47
CA GLU A 16 22.53 -6.85 -8.36
C GLU A 16 21.27 -6.87 -7.47
N PRO A 17 20.59 -8.03 -7.33
CA PRO A 17 19.36 -8.13 -6.53
C PRO A 17 19.52 -7.75 -5.06
N HIS A 18 20.68 -8.06 -4.47
CA HIS A 18 20.98 -7.77 -3.08
C HIS A 18 21.13 -6.27 -2.84
N ALA A 19 21.81 -5.56 -3.76
CA ALA A 19 21.92 -4.10 -3.72
C ALA A 19 20.54 -3.44 -3.89
N HIS A 20 19.72 -3.95 -4.80
CA HIS A 20 18.35 -3.50 -5.00
C HIS A 20 17.49 -3.64 -3.73
N GLN A 21 17.53 -4.81 -3.08
CA GLN A 21 16.86 -5.05 -1.81
C GLN A 21 17.34 -4.08 -0.72
N HIS A 22 18.66 -3.91 -0.57
CA HIS A 22 19.23 -3.01 0.42
C HIS A 22 18.81 -1.56 0.22
N LEU A 23 18.78 -1.09 -1.03
CA LEU A 23 18.36 0.26 -1.35
C LEU A 23 16.90 0.49 -0.97
N TYR A 24 15.98 -0.42 -1.33
CA TYR A 24 14.57 -0.30 -0.94
C TYR A 24 14.36 -0.35 0.58
N ASN A 25 15.12 -1.19 1.29
CA ASN A 25 15.07 -1.20 2.75
C ASN A 25 15.50 0.16 3.34
N TYR A 26 16.57 0.76 2.79
CA TYR A 26 16.99 2.10 3.18
C TYR A 26 15.94 3.16 2.86
N LEU A 27 15.28 3.09 1.69
CA LEU A 27 14.21 4.01 1.31
C LEU A 27 13.02 3.93 2.26
N ILE A 28 12.65 2.74 2.75
CA ILE A 28 11.64 2.57 3.80
C ILE A 28 12.05 3.30 5.08
N HIS A 29 13.26 3.06 5.58
CA HIS A 29 13.77 3.73 6.78
C HIS A 29 13.82 5.25 6.62
N LEU A 30 14.23 5.73 5.45
CA LEU A 30 14.26 7.15 5.12
C LEU A 30 12.85 7.74 5.09
N ASN A 31 11.90 7.08 4.44
CA ASN A 31 10.49 7.50 4.39
C ASN A 31 9.91 7.64 5.81
N GLN A 32 10.06 6.61 6.64
CA GLN A 32 9.60 6.64 8.04
C GLN A 32 10.25 7.75 8.85
N THR A 33 11.55 7.97 8.68
CA THR A 33 12.28 9.04 9.36
C THR A 33 11.76 10.42 8.95
N LEU A 34 11.57 10.65 7.65
CA LEU A 34 11.05 11.92 7.15
C LEU A 34 9.61 12.19 7.62
N LEU A 35 8.76 11.16 7.65
CA LEU A 35 7.39 11.29 8.18
C LEU A 35 7.40 11.66 9.67
N LYS A 36 8.24 11.02 10.48
CA LYS A 36 8.39 11.35 11.90
C LYS A 36 8.92 12.77 12.11
N ILE A 37 9.92 13.19 11.33
CA ILE A 37 10.44 14.56 11.39
C ILE A 37 9.32 15.54 11.03
N SER A 38 8.60 15.29 9.94
CA SER A 38 7.49 16.15 9.48
C SER A 38 6.36 16.25 10.51
N ALA A 39 6.07 15.20 11.26
CA ALA A 39 5.03 15.22 12.29
C ALA A 39 5.44 16.03 13.54
N ASN A 40 6.74 16.14 13.82
CA ASN A 40 7.26 16.83 15.02
C ASN A 40 7.71 18.27 14.77
N GLN A 41 7.89 18.65 13.50
CA GLN A 41 8.25 20.01 13.16
C GLN A 41 6.97 20.86 13.04
N THR A 42 6.88 21.93 13.82
CA THR A 42 5.95 23.04 13.57
C THR A 42 6.48 23.82 12.37
N LEU A 43 6.29 23.28 11.18
CA LEU A 43 6.76 23.91 9.95
C LEU A 43 5.82 25.06 9.61
N ASN A 44 6.37 26.26 9.54
CA ASN A 44 5.74 27.36 8.80
C ASN A 44 5.66 26.90 7.33
N GLY A 45 4.61 27.26 6.58
CA GLY A 45 4.35 26.74 5.22
C GLY A 45 5.48 26.85 4.18
N ASN A 46 6.57 27.57 4.49
CA ASN A 46 7.75 27.72 3.64
C ASN A 46 8.90 26.73 3.94
N THR A 47 8.83 25.97 5.04
CA THR A 47 9.87 25.00 5.45
C THR A 47 9.42 23.55 5.29
N GLU A 48 8.31 23.32 4.59
CA GLU A 48 7.67 22.02 4.46
C GLU A 48 8.60 20.98 3.80
N ILE A 49 8.90 19.93 4.58
CA ILE A 49 9.60 18.73 4.13
C ILE A 49 8.69 17.84 3.28
N HIS A 50 8.49 18.21 2.01
CA HIS A 50 7.73 17.36 1.10
C HIS A 50 8.52 16.08 0.76
N VAL A 51 8.13 14.95 1.35
CA VAL A 51 8.58 13.63 0.89
C VAL A 51 8.20 13.52 -0.59
N PRO A 52 9.14 13.25 -1.52
CA PRO A 52 8.85 13.28 -2.95
C PRO A 52 8.11 12.01 -3.37
N PHE A 53 6.85 11.93 -2.95
CA PHE A 53 5.98 10.79 -3.09
C PHE A 53 5.88 10.30 -4.52
N ASN A 54 5.65 11.20 -5.49
CA ASN A 54 5.50 10.85 -6.89
C ASN A 54 6.76 10.16 -7.48
N LEU A 55 7.95 10.54 -7.02
CA LEU A 55 9.19 9.90 -7.47
C LEU A 55 9.30 8.49 -6.92
N VAL A 56 9.10 8.33 -5.61
CA VAL A 56 9.19 7.03 -4.93
C VAL A 56 8.11 6.07 -5.43
N ALA A 57 6.89 6.58 -5.61
CA ALA A 57 5.76 5.83 -6.15
C ALA A 57 6.03 5.26 -7.54
N GLY A 58 6.58 6.10 -8.45
CA GLY A 58 6.96 5.65 -9.79
C GLY A 58 7.93 4.49 -9.73
N TRP A 59 9.00 4.61 -8.94
CA TRP A 59 9.95 3.53 -8.74
C TRP A 59 9.31 2.26 -8.17
N CYS A 60 8.41 2.38 -7.19
CA CYS A 60 7.76 1.22 -6.60
C CYS A 60 6.82 0.50 -7.57
N LEU A 61 6.09 1.23 -8.40
CA LEU A 61 5.22 0.65 -9.42
C LEU A 61 6.03 0.01 -10.56
N GLU A 62 7.11 0.65 -10.99
CA GLU A 62 8.02 0.08 -12.00
C GLU A 62 8.75 -1.18 -11.49
N ALA A 63 9.02 -1.27 -10.18
CA ALA A 63 9.63 -2.45 -9.58
C ALA A 63 8.78 -3.73 -9.78
N GLU A 64 7.45 -3.60 -9.95
CA GLU A 64 6.58 -4.74 -10.24
C GLU A 64 6.99 -5.49 -11.52
N ALA A 65 7.47 -4.76 -12.53
CA ALA A 65 7.90 -5.30 -13.82
C ALA A 65 9.27 -5.99 -13.78
N LEU A 66 10.00 -5.90 -12.65
CA LEU A 66 11.31 -6.53 -12.52
C LEU A 66 11.23 -8.07 -12.49
N PRO A 67 12.30 -8.75 -12.95
CA PRO A 67 12.37 -10.21 -12.94
C PRO A 67 12.34 -10.79 -11.52
N GLN A 68 12.00 -12.07 -11.42
CA GLN A 68 11.88 -12.77 -10.13
C GLN A 68 13.19 -12.85 -9.34
N SER A 69 14.34 -12.65 -9.99
CA SER A 69 15.63 -12.49 -9.30
C SER A 69 15.62 -11.37 -8.26
N HIS A 70 14.83 -10.32 -8.49
CA HIS A 70 14.74 -9.13 -7.63
C HIS A 70 13.58 -9.19 -6.61
N ARG A 71 12.94 -10.36 -6.45
CA ARG A 71 11.72 -10.56 -5.62
C ARG A 71 11.77 -9.87 -4.27
N ALA A 72 12.85 -10.03 -3.51
CA ALA A 72 12.96 -9.44 -2.17
C ALA A 72 12.83 -7.91 -2.19
N GLY A 73 13.46 -7.25 -3.16
CA GLY A 73 13.31 -5.80 -3.31
C GLY A 73 11.95 -5.39 -3.88
N LYS A 74 11.32 -6.21 -4.73
CA LYS A 74 9.93 -5.96 -5.20
C LYS A 74 8.95 -5.91 -4.03
N LEU A 75 9.07 -6.84 -3.07
CA LEU A 75 8.24 -6.85 -1.87
C LEU A 75 8.46 -5.61 -0.99
N LEU A 76 9.71 -5.16 -0.85
CA LEU A 76 10.02 -3.92 -0.12
C LEU A 76 9.52 -2.68 -0.86
N ALA A 77 9.59 -2.66 -2.19
CA ALA A 77 9.02 -1.60 -3.00
C ALA A 77 7.50 -1.51 -2.82
N LEU A 78 6.81 -2.65 -2.81
CA LEU A 78 5.38 -2.71 -2.56
C LEU A 78 5.01 -2.23 -1.15
N ARG A 79 5.78 -2.63 -0.14
CA ARG A 79 5.64 -2.13 1.23
C ARG A 79 5.81 -0.61 1.28
N LEU A 80 6.86 -0.08 0.65
CA LEU A 80 7.13 1.36 0.61
C LEU A 80 5.98 2.11 -0.06
N LEU A 81 5.42 1.58 -1.16
CA LEU A 81 4.26 2.14 -1.84
C LEU A 81 3.05 2.26 -0.90
N CYS A 82 2.76 1.21 -0.12
CA CYS A 82 1.68 1.22 0.87
C CYS A 82 1.92 2.26 1.97
N GLU A 83 3.08 2.22 2.62
CA GLU A 83 3.43 3.13 3.71
C GLU A 83 3.41 4.60 3.27
N SER A 84 3.98 4.89 2.10
CA SER A 84 4.01 6.23 1.54
C SER A 84 2.61 6.73 1.14
N THR A 85 1.76 5.87 0.57
CA THR A 85 0.40 6.26 0.16
C THR A 85 -0.47 6.59 1.36
N GLN A 86 -0.41 5.77 2.41
CA GLN A 86 -1.18 6.00 3.63
C GLN A 86 -0.69 7.19 4.45
N ALA A 87 0.55 7.60 4.27
CA ALA A 87 1.08 8.80 4.92
C ALA A 87 0.46 10.10 4.38
N GLN A 88 -0.24 10.05 3.25
CA GLN A 88 -0.94 11.19 2.64
C GLN A 88 -2.42 11.31 3.08
N GLY A 89 -2.84 10.53 4.08
CA GLY A 89 -4.23 10.46 4.52
C GLY A 89 -4.74 11.64 5.37
N PRO A 90 -5.99 11.57 5.85
CA PRO A 90 -6.58 12.59 6.71
C PRO A 90 -5.70 12.92 7.92
N GLY A 91 -5.37 14.19 8.14
CA GLY A 91 -4.48 14.60 9.24
C GLY A 91 -2.99 14.39 8.96
N ALA A 92 -2.61 14.08 7.72
CA ALA A 92 -1.22 14.17 7.29
C ALA A 92 -0.69 15.61 7.53
N PRO A 93 0.59 15.75 7.94
CA PRO A 93 1.19 17.07 8.10
C PRO A 93 1.08 17.85 6.78
N SER A 94 0.95 19.18 6.83
CA SER A 94 0.80 20.04 5.64
C SER A 94 1.88 19.79 4.59
N SER A 95 3.07 19.48 5.09
CA SER A 95 4.24 19.02 4.35
C SER A 95 4.06 17.73 3.53
N CYS A 96 3.06 16.92 3.81
CA CYS A 96 2.68 15.72 3.07
C CYS A 96 1.41 15.95 2.21
N ASN A 97 0.84 17.16 2.17
CA ASN A 97 -0.37 17.45 1.38
C ASN A 97 -0.06 17.72 -0.10
N ASN A 98 0.81 16.93 -0.72
CA ASN A 98 0.81 16.86 -2.16
C ASN A 98 -0.36 15.94 -2.55
N ARG A 99 -1.51 16.53 -2.87
CA ARG A 99 -2.73 15.79 -3.24
C ARG A 99 -2.33 14.67 -4.19
N LEU A 100 -2.56 13.41 -3.77
CA LEU A 100 -2.26 12.23 -4.58
C LEU A 100 -2.82 12.47 -5.99
N HIS A 101 -1.95 12.45 -6.99
CA HIS A 101 -2.42 12.58 -8.37
C HIS A 101 -3.36 11.39 -8.63
N LEU A 102 -4.56 11.66 -9.13
CA LEU A 102 -5.58 10.65 -9.43
C LEU A 102 -5.01 9.45 -10.22
N ALA A 103 -4.11 9.72 -11.17
CA ALA A 103 -3.40 8.68 -11.92
C ALA A 103 -2.62 7.70 -11.02
N HIS A 104 -1.95 8.21 -9.98
CA HIS A 104 -1.26 7.36 -9.02
C HIS A 104 -2.27 6.57 -8.17
N LEU A 105 -3.34 7.20 -7.69
CA LEU A 105 -4.36 6.48 -6.91
C LEU A 105 -4.94 5.28 -7.68
N HIS A 106 -5.22 5.47 -8.98
CA HIS A 106 -5.69 4.39 -9.85
C HIS A 106 -4.64 3.27 -10.02
N LEU A 107 -3.36 3.62 -10.23
CA LEU A 107 -2.29 2.63 -10.35
C LEU A 107 -2.08 1.85 -9.05
N TYR A 108 -2.16 2.53 -7.90
CA TYR A 108 -2.08 1.91 -6.59
C TYR A 108 -3.26 0.95 -6.34
N GLN A 109 -4.49 1.36 -6.63
CA GLN A 109 -5.67 0.49 -6.51
C GLN A 109 -5.59 -0.73 -7.42
N ARG A 110 -5.08 -0.56 -8.64
CA ARG A 110 -4.83 -1.67 -9.56
C ARG A 110 -3.78 -2.64 -9.00
N ALA A 111 -2.67 -2.11 -8.47
CA ALA A 111 -1.63 -2.93 -7.83
C ALA A 111 -2.17 -3.69 -6.61
N LEU A 112 -3.03 -3.06 -5.80
CA LEU A 112 -3.72 -3.71 -4.70
C LEU A 112 -4.64 -4.85 -5.18
N HIS A 113 -5.53 -4.58 -6.14
CA HIS A 113 -6.44 -5.58 -6.68
C HIS A 113 -5.67 -6.81 -7.19
N HIS A 114 -4.67 -6.59 -8.06
CA HIS A 114 -3.84 -7.68 -8.60
C HIS A 114 -3.04 -8.41 -7.52
N GLY A 115 -2.48 -7.69 -6.55
CA GLY A 115 -1.65 -8.30 -5.51
C GLY A 115 -2.47 -9.09 -4.47
N LEU A 116 -3.66 -8.62 -4.11
CA LEU A 116 -4.56 -9.27 -3.14
C LEU A 116 -5.24 -10.51 -3.72
N THR A 117 -5.51 -10.52 -5.03
CA THR A 117 -6.15 -11.64 -5.75
C THR A 117 -5.15 -12.57 -6.46
N GLY A 118 -3.86 -12.25 -6.38
CA GLY A 118 -2.79 -13.00 -7.02
C GLY A 118 -2.37 -14.27 -6.27
N GLU A 119 -1.53 -15.07 -6.92
CA GLU A 119 -1.04 -16.35 -6.38
C GLU A 119 0.20 -16.21 -5.47
N ASP A 120 0.95 -15.10 -5.55
CA ASP A 120 2.15 -14.91 -4.74
C ASP A 120 1.77 -14.54 -3.30
N ARG A 121 1.79 -15.54 -2.43
CA ARG A 121 1.50 -15.42 -1.01
C ARG A 121 2.27 -14.30 -0.32
N SER A 122 3.53 -14.07 -0.69
CA SER A 122 4.35 -13.03 -0.06
C SER A 122 3.88 -11.61 -0.42
N VAL A 123 3.30 -11.44 -1.62
CA VAL A 123 2.68 -10.17 -2.04
C VAL A 123 1.41 -9.94 -1.24
N VAL A 124 0.55 -10.96 -1.12
CA VAL A 124 -0.66 -10.91 -0.30
C VAL A 124 -0.31 -10.54 1.14
N ASP A 125 0.69 -11.18 1.72
CA ASP A 125 1.09 -10.92 3.11
C ASP A 125 1.58 -9.48 3.30
N VAL A 126 2.40 -8.95 2.38
CA VAL A 126 2.84 -7.54 2.42
C VAL A 126 1.67 -6.57 2.32
N LEU A 127 0.69 -6.83 1.44
CA LEU A 127 -0.47 -5.96 1.27
C LEU A 127 -1.42 -6.02 2.46
N VAL A 128 -1.66 -7.21 3.02
CA VAL A 128 -2.50 -7.34 4.21
C VAL A 128 -1.83 -6.68 5.41
N GLU A 129 -0.51 -6.84 5.59
CA GLU A 129 0.23 -6.20 6.68
C GLU A 129 0.21 -4.67 6.58
N HIS A 130 0.53 -4.15 5.40
CA HIS A 130 0.86 -2.73 5.25
C HIS A 130 -0.25 -1.90 4.63
N ALA A 131 -1.16 -2.46 3.84
CA ALA A 131 -2.25 -1.72 3.20
C ALA A 131 -3.57 -1.81 4.00
N ALA A 132 -3.95 -3.00 4.46
CA ALA A 132 -5.28 -3.25 5.01
C ALA A 132 -5.63 -2.43 6.28
N PRO A 133 -4.76 -2.33 7.32
CA PRO A 133 -5.15 -1.77 8.62
C PRO A 133 -5.61 -0.31 8.56
N ARG A 134 -5.15 0.44 7.57
CA ARG A 134 -5.48 1.87 7.40
C ARG A 134 -6.34 2.14 6.17
N TYR A 135 -6.73 1.11 5.42
CA TYR A 135 -7.44 1.27 4.15
C TYR A 135 -8.81 1.95 4.32
N LEU A 136 -9.64 1.42 5.23
CA LEU A 136 -10.97 1.98 5.51
C LEU A 136 -10.90 3.37 6.14
N TRP A 137 -9.91 3.59 7.00
CA TRP A 137 -9.69 4.88 7.64
C TRP A 137 -9.25 5.96 6.65
N LEU A 138 -8.40 5.59 5.68
CA LEU A 138 -7.97 6.49 4.61
C LEU A 138 -9.14 6.83 3.66
N ALA A 139 -10.07 5.88 3.48
CA ALA A 139 -11.21 5.97 2.57
C ALA A 139 -10.82 6.59 1.21
N PRO A 140 -9.82 6.03 0.49
CA PRO A 140 -9.43 6.55 -0.81
C PRO A 140 -10.63 6.62 -1.76
N GLU A 141 -10.58 7.51 -2.74
CA GLU A 141 -11.67 7.62 -3.73
C GLU A 141 -11.91 6.24 -4.38
N GLY A 142 -13.14 5.72 -4.31
CA GLY A 142 -13.47 4.38 -4.81
C GLY A 142 -13.07 3.21 -3.88
N TYR A 143 -12.81 3.45 -2.59
CA TYR A 143 -12.38 2.39 -1.66
C TYR A 143 -13.31 1.17 -1.57
N SER A 144 -14.61 1.36 -1.84
CA SER A 144 -15.58 0.26 -1.85
C SER A 144 -15.21 -0.85 -2.83
N LEU A 145 -14.52 -0.50 -3.94
CA LEU A 145 -14.15 -1.43 -4.99
C LEU A 145 -13.24 -2.57 -4.49
N LEU A 146 -12.35 -2.32 -3.53
CA LEU A 146 -11.39 -3.34 -3.07
C LEU A 146 -11.80 -4.01 -1.76
N LEU A 147 -13.00 -3.74 -1.23
CA LEU A 147 -13.43 -4.31 0.05
C LEU A 147 -13.43 -5.84 0.02
N LEU A 148 -13.99 -6.42 -1.03
CA LEU A 148 -14.00 -7.88 -1.20
C LEU A 148 -12.61 -8.46 -1.40
N ASP A 149 -11.71 -7.76 -2.10
CA ASP A 149 -10.32 -8.20 -2.27
C ASP A 149 -9.61 -8.28 -0.92
N PHE A 150 -9.76 -7.27 -0.07
CA PHE A 150 -9.18 -7.27 1.27
C PHE A 150 -9.83 -8.30 2.20
N VAL A 151 -11.15 -8.50 2.13
CA VAL A 151 -11.86 -9.56 2.88
C VAL A 151 -11.35 -10.94 2.46
N HIS A 152 -11.26 -11.18 1.16
CA HIS A 152 -10.77 -12.42 0.60
C HIS A 152 -9.33 -12.68 1.05
N ALA A 153 -8.42 -11.74 0.82
CA ALA A 153 -7.01 -11.85 1.19
C ALA A 153 -6.83 -12.06 2.71
N SER A 154 -7.56 -11.31 3.54
CA SER A 154 -7.51 -11.45 5.01
C SER A 154 -7.99 -12.84 5.44
N THR A 155 -9.06 -13.34 4.84
CA THR A 155 -9.57 -14.70 5.11
C THR A 155 -8.56 -15.77 4.70
N VAL A 156 -7.91 -15.63 3.53
CA VAL A 156 -6.84 -16.53 3.08
C VAL A 156 -5.66 -16.51 4.08
N VAL A 157 -5.30 -15.33 4.60
CA VAL A 157 -4.27 -15.21 5.65
C VAL A 157 -4.65 -15.98 6.92
N LEU A 158 -5.88 -15.80 7.40
CA LEU A 158 -6.33 -16.42 8.65
C LEU A 158 -6.50 -17.93 8.54
N ASN A 159 -6.87 -18.43 7.36
CA ASN A 159 -7.00 -19.86 7.09
C ASN A 159 -5.67 -20.55 6.74
N SER A 160 -4.59 -19.78 6.55
CA SER A 160 -3.28 -20.36 6.34
C SER A 160 -2.78 -21.09 7.59
N ALA A 161 -2.08 -22.21 7.39
CA ALA A 161 -1.45 -22.97 8.47
C ALA A 161 -0.19 -22.31 9.03
N ASP A 162 0.29 -21.25 8.38
CA ASP A 162 1.46 -20.49 8.82
C ASP A 162 1.11 -19.58 10.01
N MET A 163 1.72 -19.88 11.15
CA MET A 163 1.61 -19.13 12.40
C MET A 163 2.90 -18.38 12.73
N GLY A 164 3.82 -18.26 11.77
CA GLY A 164 5.06 -17.52 11.93
C GLY A 164 4.83 -16.02 12.16
N PRO A 165 5.80 -15.32 12.75
CA PRO A 165 5.71 -13.88 13.06
C PRO A 165 5.64 -12.99 11.79
N SER A 166 5.98 -13.53 10.63
CA SER A 166 5.88 -12.85 9.34
C SER A 166 4.48 -12.92 8.72
N CYS A 167 3.59 -13.79 9.23
CA CYS A 167 2.23 -13.93 8.74
C CYS A 167 1.35 -12.80 9.33
N PRO A 168 0.68 -11.97 8.51
CA PRO A 168 0.03 -10.74 8.95
C PRO A 168 -1.37 -10.97 9.54
N ARG A 169 -1.49 -11.95 10.44
CA ARG A 169 -2.76 -12.38 11.03
C ARG A 169 -3.40 -11.25 11.84
N THR A 170 -2.60 -10.49 12.58
CA THR A 170 -3.08 -9.35 13.37
C THR A 170 -3.68 -8.27 12.46
N ALA A 171 -3.01 -7.95 11.36
CA ALA A 171 -3.50 -7.00 10.37
C ALA A 171 -4.81 -7.49 9.71
N ALA A 172 -4.87 -8.78 9.35
CA ALA A 172 -6.06 -9.41 8.79
C ALA A 172 -7.28 -9.33 9.73
N VAL A 173 -7.13 -9.73 11.01
CA VAL A 173 -8.22 -9.63 12.00
C VAL A 173 -8.61 -8.18 12.24
N THR A 174 -7.63 -7.26 12.30
CA THR A 174 -7.90 -5.83 12.49
C THR A 174 -8.74 -5.26 11.34
N PHE A 175 -8.40 -5.62 10.10
CA PHE A 175 -9.18 -5.20 8.93
C PHE A 175 -10.60 -5.77 8.98
N LEU A 176 -10.76 -7.08 9.17
CA LEU A 176 -12.09 -7.70 9.21
C LEU A 176 -12.95 -7.14 10.36
N GLY A 177 -12.37 -6.95 11.55
CA GLY A 177 -13.06 -6.34 12.67
C GLY A 177 -13.50 -4.90 12.42
N SER A 178 -12.75 -4.14 11.61
CA SER A 178 -13.10 -2.77 11.25
C SER A 178 -14.32 -2.66 10.32
N LEU A 179 -14.71 -3.76 9.63
CA LEU A 179 -15.91 -3.79 8.78
C LEU A 179 -17.19 -3.59 9.59
N LEU A 180 -17.19 -3.95 10.88
CA LEU A 180 -18.33 -3.73 11.78
C LEU A 180 -18.69 -2.24 11.92
N ALA A 181 -17.71 -1.35 11.74
CA ALA A 181 -17.90 0.10 11.82
C ALA A 181 -18.35 0.72 10.48
N LEU A 182 -18.48 -0.05 9.40
CA LEU A 182 -18.89 0.49 8.10
C LEU A 182 -20.38 0.85 8.09
N PRO A 183 -20.79 1.92 7.37
CA PRO A 183 -22.19 2.26 7.20
C PRO A 183 -22.94 1.18 6.39
N ASP A 184 -24.19 0.89 6.75
CA ASP A 184 -24.99 -0.15 6.07
C ASP A 184 -25.25 0.19 4.59
N GLY A 185 -25.34 1.48 4.25
CA GLY A 185 -25.51 1.93 2.86
C GLY A 185 -24.35 1.55 1.93
N LEU A 186 -23.15 1.26 2.49
CA LEU A 186 -21.99 0.86 1.70
C LEU A 186 -22.09 -0.58 1.18
N MET A 187 -22.94 -1.42 1.77
CA MET A 187 -23.08 -2.82 1.35
C MET A 187 -23.72 -2.97 -0.04
N ASN A 188 -24.45 -1.93 -0.48
CA ASN A 188 -25.02 -1.84 -1.82
C ASN A 188 -24.07 -1.19 -2.84
N ALA A 189 -22.89 -0.73 -2.42
CA ALA A 189 -21.92 -0.13 -3.31
C ALA A 189 -21.28 -1.21 -4.23
N PRO A 190 -20.82 -0.83 -5.43
CA PRO A 190 -20.07 -1.74 -6.28
C PRO A 190 -18.73 -2.11 -5.63
N MET A 191 -18.45 -3.41 -5.60
CA MET A 191 -17.21 -4.03 -5.12
C MET A 191 -16.67 -4.93 -6.22
N LEU A 192 -15.36 -4.93 -6.47
CA LEU A 192 -14.76 -5.87 -7.41
C LEU A 192 -14.87 -7.29 -6.88
N GLN A 193 -15.14 -8.23 -7.78
CA GLN A 193 -14.99 -9.63 -7.45
C GLN A 193 -13.49 -9.94 -7.27
N PRO A 194 -13.11 -10.77 -6.28
CA PRO A 194 -11.72 -11.10 -6.01
C PRO A 194 -11.19 -12.14 -7.01
N TYR A 195 -11.28 -11.82 -8.29
CA TYR A 195 -10.75 -12.62 -9.39
C TYR A 195 -9.57 -11.91 -10.02
N PRO A 196 -8.41 -12.58 -10.15
CA PRO A 196 -7.25 -11.96 -10.79
C PRO A 196 -7.59 -11.57 -12.23
N HIS A 197 -7.21 -10.36 -12.62
CA HIS A 197 -7.35 -9.79 -13.96
C HIS A 197 -8.79 -9.62 -14.48
N GLN A 198 -9.80 -9.65 -13.61
CA GLN A 198 -11.19 -9.35 -13.98
C GLN A 198 -11.74 -8.18 -13.19
N TYR A 199 -12.36 -7.22 -13.89
CA TYR A 199 -12.92 -6.01 -13.28
C TYR A 199 -14.45 -6.05 -13.24
N ASN A 200 -15.00 -7.17 -12.78
CA ASN A 200 -16.45 -7.32 -12.60
C ASN A 200 -16.86 -6.82 -11.22
N THR A 201 -17.93 -6.03 -11.16
CA THR A 201 -18.43 -5.49 -9.89
C THR A 201 -19.70 -6.19 -9.43
N VAL A 202 -19.82 -6.41 -8.12
CA VAL A 202 -21.03 -6.91 -7.45
C VAL A 202 -21.37 -6.00 -6.26
N SER A 203 -22.63 -6.02 -5.83
CA SER A 203 -22.97 -5.59 -4.47
C SER A 203 -22.91 -6.78 -3.53
N CYS A 204 -22.37 -6.60 -2.33
CA CYS A 204 -22.32 -7.63 -1.30
C CYS A 204 -23.05 -7.14 -0.05
N PRO A 205 -24.37 -7.41 0.06
CA PRO A 205 -25.17 -7.01 1.23
C PRO A 205 -24.64 -7.64 2.52
N ASP A 206 -24.06 -8.84 2.41
CA ASP A 206 -23.64 -9.67 3.54
C ASP A 206 -22.14 -9.49 3.88
N LEU A 207 -21.47 -8.43 3.43
CA LEU A 207 -20.03 -8.22 3.65
C LEU A 207 -19.61 -8.26 5.14
N LYS A 208 -20.54 -7.95 6.05
CA LYS A 208 -20.31 -7.94 7.51
C LYS A 208 -20.54 -9.28 8.20
N GLU A 209 -21.14 -10.26 7.51
CA GLU A 209 -21.47 -11.59 8.04
C GLU A 209 -20.34 -12.60 7.79
#